data_AF-A0A401GJU0-F1
#
_entry.id   AF-A0A401GJU0-F1
#
_cell.length_a   1.000
_cell.length_b   1.000
_cell.length_c   1.000
_cell.angle_alpha   90.00
_cell.angle_beta   90.00
_cell.angle_gamma   90.00
#
_symmetry.space_group_name_H-M   'P 1'
#
loop_
_entity.id
_entity.type
_entity.pdbx_description
1 polymer ?
#
loop_
_entity_poly.entity_id
_entity_poly.type
_entity_poly.pdbx_seq_one_letter_code
_entity_poly.pdbx_strand_id
1 'polypeptide(L)'
;MPSALLLECNGIADALVKAIRNPVRLQWDIDRYCDSLSIQPTGQNEVLEAELEQKWPPPFGESEIRIDQPTTLVDMHGRILAWILPRVLIPDRQTKMLQATRALHPAIAASKPFSTTASWRHNPLYFLPPEECAQFPAGSLCLSPGWFQQVREHMESGRLETSASLKLKGGRSWLRDIHDSSALLGAILAVVHPTLYAAGRQCLGLIQQDPELREMALNWSSPFNALQVIANWETPFH
;
A
#
# COMPACT_ATOMS: atom_id res chain seq x y z
N MET A 1 6.57 -20.48 19.59
CA MET A 1 6.22 -19.11 19.16
C MET A 1 5.88 -18.29 20.40
N PRO A 2 6.23 -16.99 20.48
CA PRO A 2 5.81 -16.13 21.58
C PRO A 2 4.28 -16.10 21.65
N SER A 3 3.70 -16.26 22.83
CA SER A 3 2.24 -16.29 23.05
C SER A 3 1.50 -15.08 22.47
N ALA A 4 2.13 -13.91 22.48
CA ALA A 4 1.58 -12.67 21.94
C ALA A 4 1.38 -12.69 20.41
N LEU A 5 2.34 -13.25 19.65
CA LEU A 5 2.21 -13.33 18.19
C LEU A 5 1.08 -14.30 17.79
N LEU A 6 0.95 -15.42 18.51
CA LEU A 6 -0.14 -16.36 18.28
C LEU A 6 -1.50 -15.71 18.53
N LEU A 7 -1.63 -14.93 19.60
CA LEU A 7 -2.86 -14.20 19.91
C LEU A 7 -3.19 -13.16 18.82
N GLU A 8 -2.19 -12.44 18.33
CA GLU A 8 -2.34 -11.50 17.21
C GLU A 8 -2.81 -12.21 15.93
N CYS A 9 -2.19 -13.33 15.57
CA CYS A 9 -2.62 -14.16 14.43
C CYS A 9 -4.06 -14.67 14.57
N ASN A 10 -4.48 -15.08 15.77
CA ASN A 10 -5.86 -15.52 16.02
C ASN A 10 -6.84 -14.35 15.84
N GLY A 11 -6.52 -13.16 16.37
CA GLY A 11 -7.35 -11.97 16.18
C GLY A 11 -7.50 -11.55 14.72
N ILE A 12 -6.42 -11.69 13.94
CA ILE A 12 -6.44 -11.48 12.48
C ILE A 12 -7.33 -12.52 11.80
N ALA A 13 -7.17 -13.81 12.11
CA ALA A 13 -8.00 -14.87 11.55
C ALA A 13 -9.49 -14.63 11.85
N ASP A 14 -9.83 -14.24 13.08
CA ASP A 14 -11.19 -13.88 13.47
C ASP A 14 -11.72 -12.69 12.67
N ALA A 15 -10.90 -11.65 12.44
CA ALA A 15 -11.28 -10.51 11.63
C ALA A 15 -11.54 -10.90 10.17
N LEU A 16 -10.72 -11.78 9.60
CA LEU A 16 -10.91 -12.30 8.24
C LEU A 16 -12.20 -13.12 8.12
N VAL A 17 -12.48 -14.01 9.09
CA VAL A 17 -13.73 -14.78 9.12
C VAL A 17 -14.94 -13.87 9.27
N LYS A 18 -14.87 -12.84 10.13
CA LYS A 18 -15.93 -11.83 10.28
C LYS A 18 -16.17 -11.08 8.97
N ALA A 19 -15.11 -10.67 8.27
CA ALA A 19 -15.23 -9.96 7.01
C ALA A 19 -15.97 -10.78 5.95
N ILE A 20 -15.63 -12.07 5.79
CA ILE A 20 -16.34 -12.98 4.86
C ILE A 20 -17.83 -13.12 5.25
N ARG A 21 -18.13 -13.19 6.55
CA ARG A 21 -19.50 -13.37 7.06
C ARG A 21 -20.31 -12.08 7.03
N ASN A 22 -19.68 -10.93 6.82
CA ASN A 22 -20.31 -9.62 6.77
C ASN A 22 -20.04 -8.93 5.41
N PRO A 23 -20.58 -9.45 4.29
CA PRO A 23 -20.38 -8.83 2.99
C PRO A 23 -21.32 -7.65 2.75
N VAL A 24 -20.78 -6.55 2.27
CA VAL A 24 -21.54 -5.47 1.62
C VAL A 24 -21.65 -5.82 0.13
N ARG A 25 -22.88 -5.97 -0.35
CA ARG A 25 -23.16 -6.36 -1.74
C ARG A 25 -23.48 -5.15 -2.60
N LEU A 26 -22.73 -5.00 -3.69
CA LEU A 26 -23.08 -4.11 -4.78
C LEU A 26 -24.22 -4.70 -5.60
N GLN A 27 -25.00 -3.83 -6.24
CA GLN A 27 -26.10 -4.24 -7.13
C GLN A 27 -25.64 -4.45 -8.58
N TRP A 28 -24.34 -4.37 -8.82
CA TRP A 28 -23.74 -4.41 -10.15
C TRP A 28 -22.55 -5.37 -10.24
N ASP A 29 -22.17 -5.67 -11.48
CA ASP A 29 -21.11 -6.59 -11.87
C ASP A 29 -19.82 -5.81 -12.17
N ILE A 30 -18.69 -6.27 -11.63
CA ILE A 30 -17.39 -5.58 -11.76
C ILE A 30 -16.81 -5.66 -13.17
N ASP A 31 -16.99 -6.77 -13.88
CA ASP A 31 -16.44 -6.91 -15.23
C ASP A 31 -17.18 -5.94 -16.16
N ARG A 32 -18.49 -5.77 -16.00
CA ARG A 32 -19.27 -4.76 -16.76
C ARG A 32 -18.92 -3.31 -16.39
N TYR A 33 -18.59 -3.07 -15.12
CA TYR A 33 -18.05 -1.77 -14.70
C TYR A 33 -16.74 -1.49 -15.43
N CYS A 34 -15.80 -2.45 -15.44
CA CYS A 34 -14.52 -2.35 -16.14
C CYS A 34 -14.70 -2.10 -17.64
N ASP A 35 -15.68 -2.75 -18.30
CA ASP A 35 -16.00 -2.52 -19.72
C ASP A 35 -16.51 -1.10 -20.01
N SER A 36 -17.00 -0.39 -18.98
CA SER A 36 -17.47 1.00 -19.10
C SER A 36 -16.36 2.03 -18.89
N LEU A 37 -15.17 1.60 -18.43
CA LEU A 37 -14.04 2.50 -18.22
C LEU A 37 -13.38 2.89 -19.54
N SER A 38 -12.83 4.10 -19.59
CA SER A 38 -11.96 4.49 -20.70
C SER A 38 -10.64 3.71 -20.65
N ILE A 39 -9.87 3.74 -21.74
CA ILE A 39 -8.54 3.08 -21.81
C ILE A 39 -7.59 3.62 -20.73
N GLN A 40 -7.81 4.87 -20.29
CA GLN A 40 -7.05 5.54 -19.22
C GLN A 40 -8.02 6.31 -18.34
N PRO A 41 -8.65 5.67 -17.34
CA PRO A 41 -9.52 6.36 -16.41
C PRO A 41 -8.63 7.26 -15.54
N THR A 42 -8.93 8.57 -15.53
CA THR A 42 -8.17 9.58 -14.78
C THR A 42 -8.95 10.16 -13.60
N GLY A 43 -10.21 9.75 -13.41
CA GLY A 43 -11.13 10.37 -12.46
C GLY A 43 -11.48 11.82 -12.78
N GLN A 44 -10.98 12.42 -13.86
CA GLN A 44 -11.10 13.88 -14.09
C GLN A 44 -12.12 14.24 -15.18
N ASN A 45 -12.69 13.24 -15.85
CA ASN A 45 -13.72 13.48 -16.87
C ASN A 45 -15.10 13.50 -16.20
N GLU A 46 -15.53 14.68 -15.77
CA GLU A 46 -16.80 14.88 -15.04
C GLU A 46 -18.01 14.23 -15.74
N VAL A 47 -18.07 14.27 -17.08
CA VAL A 47 -19.17 13.66 -17.84
C VAL A 47 -19.14 12.14 -17.72
N LEU A 48 -17.97 11.53 -17.91
CA LEU A 48 -17.81 10.09 -17.77
C LEU A 48 -18.03 9.63 -16.32
N GLU A 49 -17.49 10.36 -15.34
CA GLU A 49 -17.66 10.01 -13.93
C GLU A 49 -19.13 10.09 -13.51
N ALA A 50 -19.87 11.10 -13.97
CA ALA A 50 -21.31 11.19 -13.73
C ALA A 50 -22.10 10.05 -14.41
N GLU A 51 -21.73 9.67 -15.63
CA GLU A 51 -22.30 8.50 -16.31
C GLU A 51 -22.01 7.19 -15.56
N LEU A 52 -20.78 7.02 -15.08
CA LEU A 52 -20.37 5.87 -14.28
C LEU A 52 -21.12 5.81 -12.95
N GLU A 53 -21.24 6.91 -12.23
CA GLU A 53 -21.97 6.98 -10.96
C GLU A 53 -23.46 6.66 -11.13
N GLN A 54 -24.08 7.18 -12.19
CA GLN A 54 -25.49 6.88 -12.50
C GLN A 54 -25.69 5.40 -12.83
N LYS A 55 -24.77 4.81 -13.60
CA LYS A 55 -24.87 3.41 -14.07
C LYS A 55 -24.44 2.40 -13.00
N TRP A 56 -23.49 2.78 -12.16
CA TRP A 56 -22.79 1.94 -11.18
C TRP A 56 -22.78 2.59 -9.80
N PRO A 57 -23.96 2.84 -9.20
CA PRO A 57 -24.05 3.63 -7.98
C PRO A 57 -23.33 2.95 -6.81
N PRO A 58 -22.79 3.72 -5.86
CA PRO A 58 -22.22 3.15 -4.64
C PRO A 58 -23.30 2.36 -3.87
N PRO A 59 -22.90 1.33 -3.09
CA PRO A 59 -23.85 0.48 -2.35
C PRO A 59 -24.67 1.22 -1.29
N PHE A 60 -24.29 2.47 -1.01
CA PHE A 60 -24.71 3.25 0.13
C PHE A 60 -25.38 4.57 -0.25
N GLY A 61 -25.54 4.84 -1.56
CA GLY A 61 -25.98 6.15 -2.05
C GLY A 61 -25.03 7.28 -1.65
N GLU A 62 -25.56 8.50 -1.51
CA GLU A 62 -24.80 9.72 -1.16
C GLU A 62 -24.43 9.82 0.33
N SER A 63 -24.86 8.87 1.17
CA SER A 63 -24.59 8.93 2.61
C SER A 63 -23.16 8.47 2.92
N GLU A 64 -22.44 9.26 3.72
CA GLU A 64 -21.14 8.86 4.23
C GLU A 64 -21.28 7.65 5.15
N ILE A 65 -20.76 6.49 4.72
CA ILE A 65 -20.85 5.25 5.52
C ILE A 65 -19.53 4.95 6.19
N ARG A 66 -19.61 4.91 7.52
CA ARG A 66 -18.52 4.46 8.36
C ARG A 66 -18.57 2.94 8.50
N ILE A 67 -17.68 2.24 7.80
CA ILE A 67 -17.45 0.80 7.99
C ILE A 67 -16.47 0.63 9.16
N ASP A 68 -17.00 0.27 10.34
CA ASP A 68 -16.24 0.13 11.58
C ASP A 68 -15.93 -1.33 11.96
N GLN A 69 -16.54 -2.30 11.28
CA GLN A 69 -16.33 -3.74 11.45
C GLN A 69 -15.66 -4.38 10.21
N PRO A 70 -14.91 -5.48 10.39
CA PRO A 70 -14.39 -6.27 9.28
C PRO A 70 -15.49 -6.68 8.31
N THR A 71 -15.29 -6.36 7.03
CA THR A 71 -16.30 -6.47 5.96
C THR A 71 -15.60 -6.76 4.63
N THR A 72 -16.21 -7.58 3.77
CA THR A 72 -15.84 -7.65 2.34
C THR A 72 -16.81 -6.85 1.49
N LEU A 73 -16.30 -6.05 0.56
CA LEU A 73 -17.12 -5.49 -0.52
C LEU A 73 -17.16 -6.51 -1.66
N VAL A 74 -18.36 -6.88 -2.10
CA VAL A 74 -18.55 -7.89 -3.15
C VAL A 74 -19.49 -7.39 -4.24
N ASP A 75 -19.25 -7.82 -5.48
CA ASP A 75 -20.16 -7.56 -6.59
C ASP A 75 -21.49 -8.34 -6.47
N MET A 76 -22.40 -8.15 -7.42
CA MET A 76 -23.69 -8.85 -7.45
C MET A 76 -23.57 -10.39 -7.57
N HIS A 77 -22.41 -10.90 -8.00
CA HIS A 77 -22.10 -12.32 -8.11
C HIS A 77 -21.33 -12.86 -6.89
N GLY A 78 -21.06 -12.02 -5.89
CA GLY A 78 -20.31 -12.39 -4.70
C GLY A 78 -18.79 -12.41 -4.89
N ARG A 79 -18.25 -11.87 -5.99
CA ARG A 79 -16.80 -11.70 -6.18
C ARG A 79 -16.31 -10.60 -5.27
N ILE A 80 -15.26 -10.88 -4.50
CA ILE A 80 -14.69 -9.92 -3.56
C ILE A 80 -13.88 -8.87 -4.34
N LEU A 81 -14.23 -7.61 -4.12
CA LEU A 81 -13.58 -6.44 -4.71
C LEU A 81 -12.59 -5.81 -3.73
N ALA A 82 -12.97 -5.75 -2.46
CA ALA A 82 -12.14 -5.18 -1.41
C ALA A 82 -12.36 -5.89 -0.07
N TRP A 83 -11.28 -5.96 0.71
CA TRP A 83 -11.31 -6.35 2.10
C TRP A 83 -11.13 -5.11 2.96
N ILE A 84 -12.07 -4.84 3.86
CA ILE A 84 -12.05 -3.72 4.77
C ILE A 84 -11.87 -4.29 6.17
N LEU A 85 -10.67 -4.15 6.72
CA LEU A 85 -10.23 -4.80 7.96
C LEU A 85 -9.83 -3.76 9.02
N PRO A 86 -10.80 -3.01 9.58
CA PRO A 86 -10.51 -1.98 10.55
C PRO A 86 -9.91 -2.60 11.81
N ARG A 87 -8.83 -1.97 12.32
CA ARG A 87 -8.14 -2.38 13.56
C ARG A 87 -7.62 -3.83 13.57
N VAL A 88 -7.34 -4.40 12.39
CA VAL A 88 -6.81 -5.77 12.26
C VAL A 88 -5.42 -5.94 12.86
N LEU A 89 -4.63 -4.86 12.90
CA LEU A 89 -3.37 -4.81 13.62
C LEU A 89 -3.62 -4.29 15.03
N ILE A 90 -3.08 -4.96 16.04
CA ILE A 90 -3.23 -4.54 17.44
C ILE A 90 -2.47 -3.23 17.72
N PRO A 91 -2.90 -2.42 18.71
CA PRO A 91 -2.29 -1.11 19.00
C PRO A 91 -0.76 -1.14 19.21
N ASP A 92 -0.26 -2.18 19.88
CA ASP A 92 1.18 -2.36 20.09
C ASP A 92 1.94 -2.51 18.78
N ARG A 93 1.36 -3.20 17.79
CA ARG A 93 1.98 -3.35 16.47
C ARG A 93 1.99 -2.04 15.72
N GLN A 94 0.87 -1.33 15.71
CA GLN A 94 0.78 0.00 15.10
C GLN A 94 1.83 0.94 15.69
N THR A 95 2.01 0.91 17.02
CA THR A 95 3.03 1.71 17.72
C THR A 95 4.45 1.32 17.30
N LYS A 96 4.76 0.03 17.20
CA LYS A 96 6.06 -0.45 16.70
C LYS A 96 6.33 -0.02 15.26
N MET A 97 5.34 -0.13 14.38
CA MET A 97 5.45 0.32 12.99
C MET A 97 5.73 1.83 12.91
N LEU A 98 5.01 2.62 13.71
CA LEU A 98 5.19 4.06 13.78
C LEU A 98 6.59 4.43 14.29
N GLN A 99 7.05 3.80 15.36
CA GLN A 99 8.39 4.01 15.92
C GLN A 99 9.50 3.62 14.94
N ALA A 100 9.37 2.47 14.27
CA ALA A 100 10.33 2.04 13.25
C ALA A 100 10.43 3.07 12.12
N THR A 101 9.28 3.62 11.69
CA THR A 101 9.20 4.63 10.61
C THR A 101 9.96 5.92 10.94
N ARG A 102 10.22 6.20 12.23
CA ARG A 102 11.04 7.35 12.62
C ARG A 102 12.47 7.30 12.10
N ALA A 103 13.01 6.10 11.87
CA ALA A 103 14.33 5.93 11.25
C ALA A 103 14.40 6.54 9.83
N LEU A 104 13.26 6.70 9.17
CA LEU A 104 13.16 7.28 7.83
C LEU A 104 13.05 8.81 7.84
N HIS A 105 12.89 9.47 8.99
CA HIS A 105 12.66 10.94 9.05
C HIS A 105 13.62 11.76 8.19
N PRO A 106 14.95 11.58 8.25
CA PRO A 106 15.86 12.38 7.44
C PRO A 106 15.63 12.19 5.94
N ALA A 107 15.35 10.96 5.52
CA ALA A 107 15.10 10.64 4.12
C ALA A 107 13.76 11.22 3.66
N ILE A 108 12.70 11.14 4.49
CA ILE A 108 11.39 11.71 4.18
C ILE A 108 11.52 13.24 4.02
N ALA A 109 12.19 13.91 4.96
CA ALA A 109 12.39 15.36 4.89
C ALA A 109 13.17 15.79 3.63
N ALA A 110 14.13 14.98 3.18
CA ALA A 110 14.90 15.21 1.96
C ALA A 110 14.14 14.89 0.67
N SER A 111 13.01 14.18 0.75
CA SER A 111 12.21 13.75 -0.40
C SER A 111 11.14 14.75 -0.84
N LYS A 112 11.10 15.93 -0.20
CA LYS A 112 10.11 16.95 -0.54
C LYS A 112 10.20 17.33 -2.01
N PRO A 113 9.07 17.39 -2.72
CA PRO A 113 9.10 17.78 -4.12
C PRO A 113 9.42 19.27 -4.26
N PHE A 114 10.30 19.60 -5.21
CA PHE A 114 10.73 20.98 -5.46
C PHE A 114 10.02 21.64 -6.65
N SER A 115 9.16 20.91 -7.37
CA SER A 115 8.50 21.40 -8.58
C SER A 115 7.00 21.24 -8.53
N THR A 116 6.29 22.33 -8.82
CA THR A 116 4.83 22.36 -9.01
C THR A 116 4.41 21.81 -10.38
N THR A 117 5.35 21.57 -11.29
CA THR A 117 5.08 20.97 -12.62
C THR A 117 5.19 19.44 -12.61
N ALA A 118 5.54 18.84 -11.48
CA ALA A 118 5.64 17.39 -11.37
C ALA A 118 4.24 16.75 -11.25
N SER A 119 4.16 15.44 -11.50
CA SER A 119 2.95 14.64 -11.25
C SER A 119 2.34 14.96 -9.89
N TRP A 120 1.03 14.80 -9.70
CA TRP A 120 0.37 15.06 -8.40
C TRP A 120 1.06 14.38 -7.20
N ARG A 121 1.74 13.23 -7.41
CA ARG A 121 2.55 12.51 -6.39
C ARG A 121 3.76 13.30 -5.86
N HIS A 122 4.18 14.31 -6.59
CA HIS A 122 5.36 15.14 -6.37
C HIS A 122 5.02 16.63 -6.48
N ASN A 123 3.76 17.01 -6.30
CA ASN A 123 3.40 18.42 -6.28
C ASN A 123 3.40 18.91 -4.82
N PRO A 124 4.23 19.91 -4.47
CA PRO A 124 4.32 20.41 -3.10
C PRO A 124 2.99 20.97 -2.57
N LEU A 125 2.04 21.33 -3.44
CA LEU A 125 0.71 21.81 -3.05
C LEU A 125 -0.13 20.77 -2.30
N TYR A 126 0.17 19.48 -2.46
CA TYR A 126 -0.57 18.41 -1.78
C TYR A 126 0.11 17.98 -0.47
N PHE A 127 1.17 18.66 -0.04
CA PHE A 127 1.82 18.35 1.24
C PHE A 127 1.51 19.42 2.27
N LEU A 128 1.25 19.00 3.52
CA LEU A 128 1.02 19.95 4.60
C LEU A 128 2.26 20.83 4.83
N PRO A 129 2.06 22.11 5.20
CA PRO A 129 3.15 22.98 5.60
C PRO A 129 3.99 22.39 6.76
N PRO A 130 5.31 22.66 6.83
CA PRO A 130 6.18 22.14 7.88
C PRO A 130 5.71 22.43 9.30
N GLU A 131 5.06 23.57 9.53
CA GLU A 131 4.51 24.02 10.81
C GLU A 131 3.34 23.15 11.30
N GLU A 132 2.63 22.47 10.40
CA GLU A 132 1.53 21.55 10.72
C GLU A 132 2.02 20.10 10.88
N CYS A 133 3.26 19.82 10.51
CA CYS A 133 3.87 18.49 10.53
C CYS A 133 4.40 18.11 11.94
N ALA A 134 3.52 17.82 12.89
CA ALA A 134 3.91 17.61 14.29
C ALA A 134 4.72 16.32 14.57
N GLN A 135 4.46 15.22 13.85
CA GLN A 135 5.04 13.90 14.15
C GLN A 135 6.05 13.39 13.11
N PHE A 136 5.77 13.65 11.83
CA PHE A 136 6.59 13.23 10.70
C PHE A 136 6.81 14.45 9.79
N PRO A 137 7.96 14.56 9.10
CA PRO A 137 8.12 15.55 8.05
C PRO A 137 7.24 15.19 6.84
N ALA A 138 6.75 16.19 6.10
CA ALA A 138 6.12 15.97 4.80
C ALA A 138 7.12 15.39 3.78
N GLY A 139 6.70 14.38 3.01
CA GLY A 139 7.52 13.78 1.96
C GLY A 139 7.02 12.40 1.52
N SER A 140 7.67 11.82 0.50
CA SER A 140 7.33 10.52 -0.06
C SER A 140 8.60 9.73 -0.42
N LEU A 141 8.69 8.49 0.06
CA LEU A 141 9.80 7.59 -0.19
C LEU A 141 9.34 6.31 -0.85
N CYS A 142 10.16 5.79 -1.76
CA CYS A 142 10.01 4.44 -2.30
C CYS A 142 11.15 3.54 -1.78
N LEU A 143 10.78 2.46 -1.10
CA LEU A 143 11.68 1.46 -0.54
C LEU A 143 11.53 0.18 -1.35
N SER A 144 12.63 -0.34 -1.88
CA SER A 144 12.61 -1.62 -2.61
C SER A 144 13.96 -2.32 -2.51
N PRO A 145 13.98 -3.66 -2.29
CA PRO A 145 15.21 -4.44 -2.32
C PRO A 145 15.80 -4.56 -3.73
N GLY A 146 14.95 -4.45 -4.77
CA GLY A 146 15.34 -4.52 -6.17
C GLY A 146 14.23 -3.99 -7.06
N TRP A 147 14.45 -2.84 -7.68
CA TRP A 147 13.53 -2.25 -8.66
C TRP A 147 14.28 -1.62 -9.83
N PHE A 148 13.58 -1.40 -10.94
CA PHE A 148 14.11 -0.62 -12.06
C PHE A 148 13.96 0.86 -11.76
N GLN A 149 15.06 1.62 -11.74
CA GLN A 149 14.97 3.06 -11.53
C GLN A 149 14.23 3.73 -12.70
N GLN A 150 13.05 4.29 -12.44
CA GLN A 150 12.33 5.06 -13.46
C GLN A 150 12.99 6.43 -13.73
N VAL A 151 13.09 6.78 -15.02
CA VAL A 151 13.36 8.10 -15.61
C VAL A 151 14.74 8.72 -15.30
N ARG A 152 15.80 8.08 -15.79
CA ARG A 152 16.83 8.84 -16.52
C ARG A 152 17.01 8.16 -17.86
N GLU A 153 16.95 8.91 -18.95
CA GLU A 153 17.15 8.46 -20.35
C GLU A 153 18.55 7.87 -20.62
N HIS A 154 19.32 7.55 -19.58
CA HIS A 154 20.71 7.10 -19.62
C HIS A 154 20.94 5.78 -18.89
N MET A 155 19.89 5.04 -18.51
CA MET A 155 20.06 3.69 -17.95
C MET A 155 20.18 2.64 -19.06
N GLU A 156 21.38 2.55 -19.64
CA GLU A 156 21.76 1.53 -20.63
C GLU A 156 21.72 0.09 -20.08
N SER A 157 21.56 -0.12 -18.76
CA SER A 157 21.79 -1.43 -18.14
C SER A 157 20.54 -2.25 -17.84
N GLY A 158 19.34 -1.67 -17.83
CA GLY A 158 18.11 -2.39 -17.43
C GLY A 158 18.25 -3.13 -16.08
N ARG A 159 19.17 -2.67 -15.22
CA ARG A 159 19.59 -3.42 -14.04
C ARG A 159 18.68 -3.13 -12.86
N LEU A 160 18.38 -4.18 -12.08
CA LEU A 160 17.70 -4.03 -10.81
C LEU A 160 18.65 -3.43 -9.78
N GLU A 161 18.15 -2.45 -9.01
CA GLU A 161 18.89 -1.89 -7.89
C GLU A 161 18.03 -1.75 -6.65
N THR A 162 18.65 -1.92 -5.49
CA THR A 162 18.06 -1.50 -4.22
C THR A 162 17.82 0.02 -4.26
N SER A 163 16.66 0.47 -3.79
CA SER A 163 16.32 1.89 -3.80
C SER A 163 17.29 2.71 -2.93
N ALA A 164 17.56 3.96 -3.35
CA ALA A 164 18.49 4.85 -2.66
C ALA A 164 18.13 5.02 -1.17
N SER A 165 16.84 5.18 -0.87
CA SER A 165 16.33 5.35 0.49
C SER A 165 16.56 4.11 1.36
N LEU A 166 16.50 2.91 0.78
CA LEU A 166 16.72 1.66 1.52
C LEU A 166 18.21 1.42 1.80
N LYS A 167 19.11 1.90 0.94
CA LYS A 167 20.57 1.83 1.14
C LYS A 167 21.03 2.67 2.35
N LEU A 168 20.30 3.73 2.72
CA LEU A 168 20.61 4.59 3.86
C LEU A 168 20.53 3.84 5.19
N LYS A 169 21.30 4.30 6.20
CA LYS A 169 21.26 3.75 7.57
C LYS A 169 19.84 3.70 8.14
N GLY A 170 19.05 4.75 7.90
CA GLY A 170 17.65 4.83 8.31
C GLY A 170 16.77 3.76 7.65
N GLY A 171 16.94 3.57 6.33
CA GLY A 171 16.24 2.53 5.57
C GLY A 171 16.55 1.12 6.05
N ARG A 172 17.84 0.82 6.30
CA ARG A 172 18.26 -0.49 6.82
C ARG A 172 17.71 -0.76 8.24
N SER A 173 17.75 0.24 9.13
CA SER A 173 17.16 0.10 10.47
C SER A 173 15.67 -0.14 10.38
N TRP A 174 14.96 0.67 9.59
CA TRP A 174 13.54 0.53 9.36
C TRP A 174 13.17 -0.87 8.85
N LEU A 175 13.91 -1.40 7.86
CA LEU A 175 13.66 -2.72 7.29
C LEU A 175 13.72 -3.83 8.34
N ARG A 176 14.76 -3.78 9.20
CA ARG A 176 14.90 -4.74 10.31
C ARG A 176 13.75 -4.59 11.31
N ASP A 177 13.42 -3.36 11.67
CA ASP A 177 12.49 -3.08 12.77
C ASP A 177 11.01 -3.31 12.35
N ILE A 178 10.71 -3.24 11.04
CA ILE A 178 9.37 -3.54 10.47
C ILE A 178 9.18 -5.01 10.08
N HIS A 179 10.24 -5.82 10.12
CA HIS A 179 10.29 -7.16 9.56
C HIS A 179 9.07 -8.03 9.93
N ASP A 180 8.75 -8.14 11.21
CA ASP A 180 7.63 -8.96 11.69
C ASP A 180 6.27 -8.41 11.25
N SER A 181 6.12 -7.08 11.23
CA SER A 181 4.87 -6.43 10.79
C SER A 181 4.65 -6.63 9.29
N SER A 182 5.70 -6.53 8.48
CA SER A 182 5.64 -6.82 7.05
C SER A 182 5.36 -8.30 6.76
N ALA A 183 5.93 -9.21 7.54
CA ALA A 183 5.62 -10.64 7.44
C ALA A 183 4.14 -10.93 7.77
N LEU A 184 3.59 -10.27 8.79
CA LEU A 184 2.20 -10.40 9.19
C LEU A 184 1.23 -9.87 8.13
N LEU A 185 1.52 -8.71 7.53
CA LEU A 185 0.79 -8.20 6.37
C LEU A 185 0.86 -9.17 5.19
N GLY A 186 2.02 -9.80 4.97
CA GLY A 186 2.18 -10.86 3.99
C GLY A 186 1.32 -12.09 4.28
N ALA A 187 1.19 -12.49 5.55
CA ALA A 187 0.32 -13.59 5.97
C ALA A 187 -1.17 -13.27 5.74
N ILE A 188 -1.59 -12.03 6.01
CA ILE A 188 -2.93 -11.56 5.65
C ILE A 188 -3.15 -11.68 4.14
N LEU A 189 -2.20 -11.17 3.34
CA LEU A 189 -2.27 -11.23 1.87
C LEU A 189 -2.34 -12.66 1.34
N ALA A 190 -1.63 -13.60 1.95
CA ALA A 190 -1.66 -15.02 1.57
C ALA A 190 -3.07 -15.63 1.70
N VAL A 191 -3.89 -15.12 2.63
CA VAL A 191 -5.28 -15.56 2.81
C VAL A 191 -6.24 -14.79 1.91
N VAL A 192 -6.13 -13.45 1.86
CA VAL A 192 -7.11 -12.61 1.15
C VAL A 192 -6.88 -12.58 -0.37
N HIS A 193 -5.64 -12.79 -0.82
CA HIS A 193 -5.27 -12.79 -2.23
C HIS A 193 -4.07 -13.73 -2.50
N PRO A 194 -4.27 -15.06 -2.43
CA PRO A 194 -3.19 -16.05 -2.53
C PRO A 194 -2.37 -15.96 -3.82
N THR A 195 -3.02 -15.65 -4.96
CA THR A 195 -2.33 -15.51 -6.26
C THR A 195 -1.33 -14.34 -6.25
N LEU A 196 -1.73 -13.18 -5.71
CA LEU A 196 -0.87 -12.00 -5.62
C LEU A 196 0.28 -12.25 -4.63
N TYR A 197 -0.01 -12.90 -3.50
CA TYR A 197 1.02 -13.33 -2.56
C TYR A 197 2.04 -14.24 -3.25
N ALA A 198 1.59 -15.28 -3.97
CA ALA A 198 2.47 -16.21 -4.68
C ALA A 198 3.32 -15.50 -5.74
N ALA A 199 2.73 -14.61 -6.53
CA ALA A 199 3.46 -13.80 -7.51
C ALA A 199 4.53 -12.92 -6.85
N GLY A 200 4.20 -12.28 -5.72
CA GLY A 200 5.14 -11.49 -4.93
C GLY A 200 6.30 -12.32 -4.39
N ARG A 201 6.02 -13.52 -3.84
CA ARG A 201 7.04 -14.46 -3.37
C ARG A 201 7.95 -14.94 -4.50
N GLN A 202 7.41 -15.21 -5.68
CA GLN A 202 8.19 -15.58 -6.86
C GLN A 202 9.10 -14.42 -7.29
N CYS A 203 8.57 -13.20 -7.36
CA CYS A 203 9.35 -12.00 -7.71
C CYS A 203 10.53 -11.81 -6.74
N LEU A 204 10.30 -11.90 -5.44
CA LEU A 204 11.38 -11.81 -4.44
C LEU A 204 12.40 -12.95 -4.56
N GLY A 205 11.94 -14.17 -4.85
CA GLY A 205 12.82 -15.31 -5.10
C GLY A 205 13.77 -15.06 -6.28
N LEU A 206 13.32 -14.35 -7.32
CA LEU A 206 14.17 -13.94 -8.44
C LEU A 206 15.16 -12.84 -8.02
N ILE A 207 14.72 -11.82 -7.26
CA ILE A 207 15.62 -10.76 -6.76
C ILE A 207 16.73 -11.36 -5.87
N GLN A 208 16.41 -12.37 -5.06
CA GLN A 208 17.38 -13.04 -4.19
C GLN A 208 18.48 -13.82 -4.92
N GLN A 209 18.30 -14.12 -6.21
CA GLN A 209 19.31 -14.78 -7.04
C GLN A 209 20.42 -13.82 -7.46
N ASP A 210 20.17 -12.50 -7.47
CA ASP A 210 21.20 -11.50 -7.72
C ASP A 210 22.09 -11.34 -6.47
N PRO A 211 23.39 -11.67 -6.54
CA PRO A 211 24.30 -11.57 -5.40
C PRO A 211 24.37 -10.16 -4.78
N GLU A 212 24.19 -9.10 -5.58
CA GLU A 212 24.25 -7.71 -5.09
C GLU A 212 22.99 -7.29 -4.34
N LEU A 213 21.83 -7.88 -4.68
CA LEU A 213 20.54 -7.55 -4.06
C LEU A 213 20.18 -8.50 -2.92
N ARG A 214 20.83 -9.66 -2.87
CA ARG A 214 20.51 -10.77 -1.96
C ARG A 214 20.44 -10.35 -0.49
N GLU A 215 21.37 -9.53 0.00
CA GLU A 215 21.37 -9.08 1.40
C GLU A 215 20.07 -8.33 1.74
N MET A 216 19.69 -7.37 0.90
CA MET A 216 18.48 -6.57 1.12
C MET A 216 17.21 -7.41 0.91
N ALA A 217 17.21 -8.27 -0.11
CA ALA A 217 16.07 -9.11 -0.45
C ALA A 217 15.82 -10.24 0.56
N LEU A 218 16.84 -10.73 1.27
CA LEU A 218 16.67 -11.69 2.37
C LEU A 218 16.05 -11.05 3.62
N ASN A 219 16.34 -9.77 3.86
CA ASN A 219 15.75 -9.01 4.97
C ASN A 219 14.37 -8.43 4.63
N TRP A 220 13.89 -8.61 3.40
CA TRP A 220 12.61 -8.11 2.93
C TRP A 220 11.49 -9.13 3.12
N SER A 221 10.66 -8.90 4.15
CA SER A 221 9.59 -9.84 4.54
C SER A 221 8.23 -9.54 3.90
N SER A 222 8.05 -8.36 3.28
CA SER A 222 6.84 -8.02 2.54
C SER A 222 6.76 -8.80 1.23
N PRO A 223 5.59 -9.30 0.79
CA PRO A 223 5.43 -9.90 -0.53
C PRO A 223 5.44 -8.88 -1.67
N PHE A 224 5.25 -7.59 -1.38
CA PHE A 224 5.35 -6.52 -2.37
C PHE A 224 6.82 -6.21 -2.66
N ASN A 225 7.19 -6.03 -3.93
CA ASN A 225 8.56 -5.68 -4.33
C ASN A 225 8.94 -4.22 -4.06
N ALA A 226 7.98 -3.37 -3.69
CA ALA A 226 8.21 -2.00 -3.26
C ALA A 226 7.21 -1.60 -2.18
N LEU A 227 7.62 -0.66 -1.32
CA LEU A 227 6.77 -0.01 -0.33
C LEU A 227 6.94 1.50 -0.45
N GLN A 228 5.82 2.21 -0.57
CA GLN A 228 5.81 3.67 -0.55
C GLN A 228 5.46 4.15 0.87
N VAL A 229 6.28 5.04 1.41
CA VAL A 229 6.00 5.75 2.67
C VAL A 229 5.67 7.18 2.30
N ILE A 230 4.42 7.57 2.51
CA ILE A 230 3.94 8.92 2.23
C ILE A 230 3.51 9.55 3.57
N ALA A 231 4.01 10.76 3.84
CA ALA A 231 3.74 11.47 5.09
C ALA A 231 3.23 12.89 4.80
N ASN A 232 2.16 13.26 5.52
CA ASN A 232 1.49 14.58 5.44
C ASN A 232 1.15 15.00 4.01
N TRP A 233 0.56 14.07 3.26
CA TRP A 233 0.17 14.26 1.88
C TRP A 233 -1.34 14.05 1.74
N GLU A 234 -1.98 14.93 0.99
CA GLU A 234 -3.38 14.85 0.63
C GLU A 234 -3.53 14.21 -0.74
N THR A 235 -4.32 13.14 -0.83
CA THR A 235 -4.62 12.46 -2.09
C THR A 235 -5.66 13.26 -2.87
N PRO A 236 -5.31 13.90 -4.02
CA PRO A 236 -6.32 14.50 -4.87
C PRO A 236 -7.13 13.41 -5.58
N PHE A 237 -8.31 13.77 -6.07
CA PHE A 237 -9.13 12.91 -6.93
C PHE A 237 -8.36 12.55 -8.21
N HIS A 238 -8.32 11.26 -8.56
CA HIS A 238 -7.51 10.70 -9.66
C HIS A 238 -8.04 9.35 -10.15
#